data_AF-A0A352QSN3-F1
#
_entry.id   AF-A0A352QSN3-F1
#
_cell.length_a   1.000
_cell.length_b   1.000
_cell.length_c   1.000
_cell.angle_alpha   90.00
_cell.angle_beta   90.00
_cell.angle_gamma   90.00
#
_symmetry.space_group_name_H-M   'P 1'
#
loop_
_entity.id
_entity.type
_entity.pdbx_description
1 polymer ?
#
loop_
_entity_poly.entity_id
_entity_poly.type
_entity_poly.pdbx_seq_one_letter_code
_entity_poly.pdbx_strand_id
1 'polypeptide(L)'
;MAALYVQDQIEFSPQWQAIVGVRYDRFEADLLNHRNGTSLSSTDDLVSPRAGLIYKPQENVSVYASYTIAYVPRVGEQLASLTASNRALDPEKFTNREVGLKWDLNERLSATAAVYRLDRTNVAITDPNNPAQSLLVDGQRIQGVELGLAGQVTDAWQMMAGYAYQDGEVQTPGAQDGNELGQVPKNSFSLWNRYDFTPQWGAGLGVIYQDEVYVSTDNAVVLPSFTRVDAAVFYTINPGVRLQLNVENLFNEEYFASAHSNNNILPGSPRAVRLGVNFRF
;
A
#
# COMPACT_ATOMS: atom_id res chain seq x y z
N MET A 1 -17.56 19.22 -7.20
CA MET A 1 -17.07 18.59 -5.95
C MET A 1 -16.82 19.66 -4.92
N ALA A 2 -17.28 19.45 -3.69
CA ALA A 2 -16.99 20.30 -2.53
C ALA A 2 -16.58 19.41 -1.35
N ALA A 3 -15.67 19.89 -0.50
CA ALA A 3 -15.20 19.14 0.65
C ALA A 3 -14.99 20.06 1.86
N LEU A 4 -15.31 19.56 3.06
CA LEU A 4 -15.04 20.21 4.33
C LEU A 4 -14.37 19.19 5.26
N TYR A 5 -13.33 19.58 5.97
CA TYR A 5 -12.67 18.71 6.94
C TYR A 5 -12.35 19.46 8.23
N VAL A 6 -12.41 18.73 9.34
CA VAL A 6 -11.98 19.19 10.65
C VAL A 6 -11.17 18.05 11.29
N GLN A 7 -10.03 18.41 11.87
CA GLN A 7 -9.18 17.46 12.59
C GLN A 7 -8.61 18.16 13.81
N ASP A 8 -8.56 17.43 14.93
CA ASP A 8 -7.94 17.87 16.16
C ASP A 8 -6.99 16.80 16.71
N GLN A 9 -5.90 17.26 17.32
CA GLN A 9 -4.96 16.43 18.06
C GLN A 9 -5.01 16.88 19.52
N ILE A 10 -5.53 16.00 20.36
CA ILE A 10 -5.82 16.29 21.75
C ILE A 10 -4.77 15.58 22.60
N GLU A 11 -3.97 16.35 23.33
CA GLU A 11 -3.08 15.81 24.35
C GLU A 11 -3.78 15.87 25.71
N PHE A 12 -4.12 14.71 26.27
CA PHE A 12 -4.70 14.61 27.61
C PHE A 12 -3.62 14.63 28.69
N SER A 13 -2.49 14.01 28.39
CA SER A 13 -1.27 14.00 29.21
C SER A 13 -0.06 13.67 28.34
N PRO A 14 1.18 13.77 28.85
CA PRO A 14 2.38 13.36 28.11
C PRO A 14 2.33 11.91 27.60
N GLN A 15 1.56 11.04 28.27
CA GLN A 15 1.38 9.63 27.90
C GLN A 15 0.16 9.37 27.02
N TRP A 16 -0.81 10.27 26.92
CA TRP A 16 -2.07 10.01 26.24
C TRP A 16 -2.42 11.11 25.25
N GLN A 17 -2.46 10.73 23.98
CA GLN A 17 -2.85 11.61 22.88
C GLN A 17 -3.95 10.95 22.07
N ALA A 18 -4.91 11.73 21.60
CA ALA A 18 -5.89 11.29 20.62
C ALA A 18 -5.85 12.16 19.39
N ILE A 19 -6.18 11.56 18.26
CA ILE A 19 -6.39 12.27 17.00
C ILE A 19 -7.79 11.94 16.53
N VAL A 20 -8.61 12.97 16.35
CA VAL A 20 -9.98 12.82 15.86
C VAL A 20 -10.16 13.72 14.66
N GLY A 21 -10.85 13.23 13.65
CA GLY A 21 -11.14 14.03 12.47
C GLY A 21 -12.30 13.47 11.69
N VAL A 22 -12.94 14.36 10.95
CA VAL A 22 -14.01 14.01 10.04
C VAL A 22 -13.88 14.84 8.78
N ARG A 23 -14.08 14.20 7.65
CA ARG A 23 -14.15 14.85 6.35
C ARG A 23 -15.49 14.55 5.71
N TYR A 24 -16.16 15.59 5.23
CA TYR A 24 -17.34 15.50 4.42
C TYR A 24 -16.99 15.87 2.97
N ASP A 25 -17.34 15.00 2.03
CA ASP A 25 -17.20 15.26 0.60
C ASP A 25 -18.57 15.16 -0.07
N ARG A 26 -18.90 16.16 -0.89
CA ARG A 26 -20.01 16.08 -1.85
C ARG A 26 -19.44 15.90 -3.24
N PHE A 27 -19.70 14.74 -3.81
CA PHE A 27 -19.22 14.35 -5.11
C PHE A 27 -20.38 14.27 -6.10
N GLU A 28 -20.21 14.88 -7.28
CA GLU A 28 -21.23 14.88 -8.34
C GLU A 28 -20.55 14.40 -9.62
N ALA A 29 -21.18 13.42 -10.28
CA ALA A 29 -20.70 12.81 -11.51
C ALA A 29 -21.80 12.84 -12.56
N ASP A 30 -21.52 13.43 -13.71
CA ASP A 30 -22.40 13.43 -14.88
C ASP A 30 -21.76 12.64 -16.01
N LEU A 31 -22.54 11.79 -16.65
CA LEU A 31 -22.13 10.96 -17.78
C LEU A 31 -23.10 11.13 -18.94
N LEU A 32 -22.58 11.56 -20.08
CA LEU A 32 -23.29 11.58 -21.36
C LEU A 32 -22.66 10.58 -22.32
N ASN A 33 -23.41 9.53 -22.65
CA ASN A 33 -23.01 8.56 -23.65
C ASN A 33 -23.39 9.06 -25.06
N HIS A 34 -22.40 9.55 -25.80
CA HIS A 34 -22.60 10.06 -27.17
C HIS A 34 -22.93 8.97 -28.21
N ARG A 35 -22.84 7.67 -27.89
CA ARG A 35 -23.20 6.58 -28.81
C ARG A 35 -24.70 6.32 -28.86
N ASN A 36 -25.40 6.47 -27.73
CA ASN A 36 -26.82 6.16 -27.60
C ASN A 36 -27.64 7.32 -26.98
N GLY A 37 -27.02 8.45 -26.66
CA GLY A 37 -27.66 9.62 -26.07
C GLY A 37 -28.05 9.47 -24.59
N THR A 38 -27.65 8.40 -23.91
CA THR A 38 -28.01 8.17 -22.51
C THR A 38 -27.26 9.15 -21.60
N SER A 39 -28.00 9.84 -20.74
CA SER A 39 -27.44 10.72 -19.70
C SER A 39 -27.71 10.13 -18.32
N LEU A 40 -26.66 10.02 -17.51
CA LEU A 40 -26.69 9.50 -16.15
C LEU A 40 -26.00 10.51 -15.22
N SER A 41 -26.54 10.66 -14.01
CA SER A 41 -25.93 11.49 -12.98
C SER A 41 -25.93 10.74 -11.65
N SER A 42 -24.88 10.95 -10.85
CA SER A 42 -24.74 10.46 -9.49
C SER A 42 -24.31 11.59 -8.58
N THR A 43 -24.84 11.60 -7.36
CA THR A 43 -24.42 12.51 -6.30
C THR A 43 -24.17 11.68 -5.04
N ASP A 44 -22.95 11.74 -4.53
CA ASP A 44 -22.52 11.01 -3.36
C ASP A 44 -22.16 11.98 -2.24
N ASP A 45 -22.77 11.80 -1.08
CA ASP A 45 -22.48 12.51 0.16
C ASP A 45 -21.70 11.59 1.11
N LEU A 46 -20.42 11.90 1.31
CA LEU A 46 -19.46 10.98 1.94
C LEU A 46 -18.94 11.55 3.24
N VAL A 47 -18.99 10.77 4.32
CA VAL A 47 -18.47 11.16 5.64
C VAL A 47 -17.36 10.18 6.03
N SER A 48 -16.12 10.66 5.99
CA SER A 48 -14.90 9.90 6.28
C SER A 48 -14.35 10.25 7.67
N PRO A 49 -14.78 9.55 8.74
CA PRO A 49 -14.20 9.72 10.07
C PRO A 49 -12.82 9.06 10.18
N ARG A 50 -11.98 9.65 11.03
CA ARG A 50 -10.72 9.10 11.53
C ARG A 50 -10.64 9.29 13.04
N ALA A 51 -10.28 8.24 13.75
CA ALA A 51 -10.03 8.27 15.17
C ALA A 51 -8.79 7.45 15.49
N GLY A 52 -7.90 8.00 16.31
CA GLY A 52 -6.70 7.32 16.78
C GLY A 52 -6.46 7.65 18.25
N LEU A 53 -6.05 6.64 19.02
CA LEU A 53 -5.60 6.80 20.40
C LEU A 53 -4.15 6.33 20.48
N ILE A 54 -3.31 7.15 21.10
CA ILE A 54 -1.87 6.93 21.24
C ILE A 54 -1.54 6.93 22.73
N TYR A 55 -0.87 5.87 23.15
CA TYR A 55 -0.30 5.70 24.47
C TYR A 55 1.22 5.70 24.39
N LYS A 56 1.86 6.61 25.13
CA LYS A 56 3.32 6.73 25.23
C LYS A 56 3.77 6.27 26.62
N PRO A 57 4.11 4.98 26.81
CA PRO A 57 4.65 4.50 28.09
C PRO A 57 6.02 5.13 28.40
N GLN A 58 6.78 5.50 27.36
CA GLN A 58 8.05 6.20 27.42
C GLN A 58 8.12 7.20 26.26
N GLU A 59 9.02 8.18 26.31
CA GLU A 59 9.12 9.22 25.26
C GLU A 59 9.40 8.63 23.87
N ASN A 60 10.20 7.56 23.83
CA ASN A 60 10.65 6.84 22.62
C ASN A 60 9.75 5.66 22.22
N VAL A 61 8.64 5.41 22.93
CA VAL A 61 7.73 4.30 22.64
C VAL A 61 6.32 4.84 22.50
N SER A 62 5.65 4.51 21.39
CA SER A 62 4.26 4.87 21.14
C SER A 62 3.47 3.65 20.69
N VAL A 63 2.45 3.27 21.45
CA VAL A 63 1.46 2.28 21.05
C VAL A 63 0.22 3.02 20.59
N TYR A 64 -0.38 2.61 19.48
CA TYR A 64 -1.59 3.26 19.00
C TYR A 64 -2.63 2.25 18.54
N ALA A 65 -3.89 2.68 18.60
CA ALA A 65 -5.01 2.06 17.92
C ALA A 65 -5.67 3.09 17.04
N SER A 66 -6.05 2.72 15.82
CA SER A 66 -6.70 3.63 14.88
C SER A 66 -7.86 2.98 14.12
N TYR A 67 -8.82 3.82 13.76
CA TYR A 67 -9.99 3.49 12.98
C TYR A 67 -10.17 4.59 11.93
N THR A 68 -10.18 4.20 10.66
CA THR A 68 -10.34 5.14 9.55
C THR A 68 -11.34 4.59 8.54
N ILE A 69 -12.20 5.47 8.03
CA ILE A 69 -13.06 5.17 6.88
C ILE A 69 -12.62 6.06 5.71
N ALA A 70 -12.51 5.47 4.53
CA ALA A 70 -12.33 6.18 3.28
C ALA A 70 -13.34 5.66 2.25
N TYR A 71 -13.62 6.48 1.24
CA TYR A 71 -14.54 6.12 0.15
C TYR A 71 -13.85 6.31 -1.18
N VAL A 72 -14.19 5.45 -2.15
CA VAL A 72 -13.83 5.64 -3.55
C VAL A 72 -15.11 6.04 -4.28
N PRO A 73 -15.29 7.34 -4.60
CA PRO A 73 -16.42 7.77 -5.41
C PRO A 73 -16.30 7.11 -6.80
N ARG A 74 -17.44 6.83 -7.42
CA ARG A 74 -17.49 6.06 -8.66
C ARG A 74 -17.09 6.91 -9.86
N VAL A 75 -15.78 7.00 -10.11
CA VAL A 75 -15.18 7.71 -11.25
C VAL A 75 -14.08 6.90 -11.93
N GLY A 76 -13.77 7.22 -13.20
CA GLY A 76 -12.79 6.50 -14.02
C GLY A 76 -13.42 5.39 -14.87
N GLU A 77 -12.81 4.21 -14.97
CA GLU A 77 -13.42 3.07 -15.68
C GLU A 77 -14.78 2.66 -15.09
N GLN A 78 -15.04 3.01 -13.82
CA GLN A 78 -16.37 2.84 -13.20
C GLN A 78 -17.43 3.80 -13.74
N LEU A 79 -17.08 5.00 -14.24
CA LEU A 79 -18.01 5.89 -14.95
C LEU A 79 -18.53 5.20 -16.22
N ALA A 80 -17.66 4.50 -16.98
CA ALA A 80 -18.08 3.73 -18.15
C ALA A 80 -18.99 2.52 -17.79
N SER A 81 -19.00 2.09 -16.53
CA SER A 81 -19.90 1.06 -15.98
C SER A 81 -21.15 1.62 -15.28
N LEU A 82 -21.34 2.95 -15.25
CA LEU A 82 -22.53 3.55 -14.65
C LEU A 82 -23.74 3.14 -15.48
N THR A 83 -24.69 2.49 -14.84
CA THR A 83 -25.92 1.99 -15.43
C THR A 83 -27.11 2.50 -14.64
N ALA A 84 -28.31 2.39 -15.21
CA ALA A 84 -29.53 2.71 -14.49
C ALA A 84 -29.70 1.86 -13.21
N SER A 85 -29.14 0.64 -13.16
CA SER A 85 -29.26 -0.28 -12.03
C SER A 85 -28.25 -0.02 -10.91
N ASN A 86 -27.12 0.65 -11.17
CA ASN A 86 -26.10 0.90 -10.15
C ASN A 86 -25.91 2.38 -9.75
N ARG A 87 -26.45 3.35 -10.52
CA ARG A 87 -26.30 4.80 -10.26
C ARG A 87 -26.76 5.29 -8.88
N ALA A 88 -27.60 4.52 -8.19
CA ALA A 88 -28.17 4.87 -6.88
C ALA A 88 -27.54 4.07 -5.72
N LEU A 89 -26.55 3.21 -6.02
CA LEU A 89 -25.87 2.42 -5.00
C LEU A 89 -24.74 3.23 -4.38
N ASP A 90 -24.57 3.10 -3.06
CA ASP A 90 -23.48 3.73 -2.31
C ASP A 90 -22.10 3.41 -2.91
N PRO A 91 -21.16 4.36 -2.88
CA PRO A 91 -19.80 4.14 -3.36
C PRO A 91 -19.03 3.17 -2.45
N GLU A 92 -17.95 2.65 -3.00
CA GLU A 92 -17.08 1.71 -2.29
C GLU A 92 -16.50 2.36 -1.03
N LYS A 93 -16.49 1.59 0.04
CA LYS A 93 -16.10 2.03 1.37
C LYS A 93 -14.98 1.13 1.90
N PHE A 94 -13.88 1.76 2.26
CA PHE A 94 -12.73 1.14 2.90
C PHE A 94 -12.74 1.46 4.39
N THR A 95 -12.72 0.42 5.23
CA THR A 95 -12.63 0.56 6.69
C THR A 95 -11.32 -0.07 7.15
N ASN A 96 -10.41 0.74 7.71
CA ASN A 96 -9.17 0.25 8.30
C ASN A 96 -9.26 0.26 9.82
N ARG A 97 -8.84 -0.85 10.44
CA ARG A 97 -8.65 -1.01 11.88
C ARG A 97 -7.22 -1.45 12.10
N GLU A 98 -6.48 -0.69 12.89
CA GLU A 98 -5.04 -0.93 13.06
C GLU A 98 -4.62 -0.73 14.50
N VAL A 99 -3.77 -1.62 14.99
CA VAL A 99 -3.05 -1.46 16.25
C VAL A 99 -1.57 -1.54 15.93
N GLY A 100 -0.80 -0.55 16.37
CA GLY A 100 0.62 -0.50 16.07
C GLY A 100 1.48 0.01 17.21
N LEU A 101 2.77 -0.20 17.02
CA LEU A 101 3.85 0.15 17.90
C LEU A 101 4.88 0.92 17.06
N LYS A 102 5.35 2.03 17.60
CA LYS A 102 6.53 2.76 17.13
C LYS A 102 7.52 2.83 18.27
N TRP A 103 8.77 2.49 17.99
CA TRP A 103 9.83 2.49 18.97
C TRP A 103 11.09 3.10 18.38
N ASP A 104 11.49 4.24 18.91
CA ASP A 104 12.81 4.81 18.64
C ASP A 104 13.83 4.07 19.50
N LEU A 105 14.56 3.15 18.86
CA LEU A 105 15.61 2.34 19.48
C LEU A 105 16.80 3.21 19.90
N ASN A 106 17.05 4.28 19.16
CA ASN A 106 17.95 5.38 19.49
C ASN A 106 17.55 6.64 18.69
N GLU A 107 18.28 7.75 18.83
CA GLU A 107 18.00 9.03 18.17
C GLU A 107 17.96 8.97 16.63
N ARG A 108 18.52 7.92 16.02
CA ARG A 108 18.68 7.75 14.58
C ARG A 108 18.14 6.43 14.05
N LEU A 109 17.52 5.59 14.87
CA LEU A 109 16.99 4.27 14.48
C LEU A 109 15.62 4.05 15.08
N SER A 110 14.64 3.76 14.23
CA SER A 110 13.27 3.47 14.64
C SER A 110 12.78 2.14 14.11
N ALA A 111 11.95 1.48 14.91
CA ALA A 111 11.25 0.25 14.59
C ALA A 111 9.74 0.49 14.65
N THR A 112 9.01 -0.17 13.76
CA THR A 112 7.56 -0.14 13.71
C THR A 112 7.00 -1.55 13.62
N ALA A 113 5.86 -1.78 14.26
CA ALA A 113 5.08 -2.98 14.08
C ALA A 113 3.60 -2.61 14.03
N ALA A 114 2.83 -3.19 13.13
CA ALA A 114 1.39 -2.97 13.04
C ALA A 114 0.67 -4.27 12.73
N VAL A 115 -0.52 -4.42 13.31
CA VAL A 115 -1.49 -5.44 12.91
C VAL A 115 -2.75 -4.72 12.44
N TYR A 116 -3.28 -5.12 11.31
CA TYR A 116 -4.39 -4.40 10.69
C TYR A 116 -5.42 -5.32 10.05
N ARG A 117 -6.60 -4.75 9.84
CA ARG A 117 -7.66 -5.28 9.00
C ARG A 117 -8.20 -4.14 8.14
N LEU A 118 -8.19 -4.36 6.83
CA LEU A 118 -8.79 -3.51 5.83
C LEU A 118 -9.99 -4.23 5.21
N ASP A 119 -11.17 -3.66 5.37
CA ASP A 119 -12.41 -4.14 4.77
C ASP A 119 -12.82 -3.22 3.61
N ARG A 120 -12.94 -3.77 2.40
CA ARG A 120 -13.54 -3.09 1.24
C ARG A 120 -14.98 -3.58 1.10
N THR A 121 -15.92 -2.66 1.27
CA THR A 121 -17.37 -2.92 1.26
C THR A 121 -18.05 -2.05 0.20
N ASN A 122 -19.34 -2.28 -0.04
CA ASN A 122 -20.11 -1.60 -1.09
C ASN A 122 -19.53 -1.85 -2.49
N VAL A 123 -19.02 -3.06 -2.74
CA VAL A 123 -18.64 -3.47 -4.10
C VAL A 123 -19.91 -3.87 -4.84
N ALA A 124 -20.15 -3.23 -5.99
CA ALA A 124 -21.32 -3.51 -6.81
C ALA A 124 -21.09 -4.76 -7.66
N ILE A 125 -21.95 -5.77 -7.49
CA ILE A 125 -21.98 -6.97 -8.32
C ILE A 125 -23.35 -7.11 -9.00
N THR A 126 -23.41 -7.90 -10.08
CA THR A 126 -24.69 -8.31 -10.66
C THR A 126 -25.34 -9.34 -9.74
N ASP A 127 -26.63 -9.21 -9.45
CA ASP A 127 -27.35 -10.16 -8.59
C ASP A 127 -27.35 -11.56 -9.23
N PRO A 128 -26.77 -12.59 -8.58
CA PRO A 128 -26.74 -13.95 -9.10
C PRO A 128 -28.12 -14.55 -9.36
N ASN A 129 -29.16 -14.08 -8.66
CA ASN A 129 -30.55 -14.55 -8.79
C ASN A 129 -31.36 -13.69 -9.77
N ASN A 130 -30.89 -12.48 -10.10
CA ASN A 130 -31.55 -11.57 -11.03
C ASN A 130 -30.52 -10.75 -11.82
N PRO A 131 -30.07 -11.22 -13.00
CA PRO A 131 -29.06 -10.54 -13.80
C PRO A 131 -29.40 -9.11 -14.27
N ALA A 132 -30.65 -8.67 -14.10
CA ALA A 132 -31.08 -7.30 -14.41
C ALA A 132 -30.85 -6.31 -13.25
N GLN A 133 -30.41 -6.77 -12.08
CA GLN A 133 -30.18 -5.95 -10.90
C GLN A 133 -28.72 -6.00 -10.44
N SER A 134 -28.31 -4.94 -9.75
CA SER A 134 -27.03 -4.85 -9.08
C SER A 134 -27.25 -4.74 -7.58
N LEU A 135 -26.43 -5.44 -6.80
CA LEU A 135 -26.46 -5.38 -5.35
C LEU A 135 -25.07 -5.06 -4.79
N LEU A 136 -25.03 -4.53 -3.58
CA LEU A 136 -23.80 -4.24 -2.85
C LEU A 136 -23.44 -5.40 -1.94
N VAL A 137 -22.17 -5.80 -2.00
CA VAL A 137 -21.61 -6.84 -1.13
C VAL A 137 -20.38 -6.32 -0.40
N ASP A 138 -20.03 -7.05 0.66
CA ASP A 138 -18.65 -7.06 1.13
C ASP A 138 -17.80 -7.52 -0.05
N GLY A 139 -16.76 -6.76 -0.38
CA GLY A 139 -15.98 -7.00 -1.59
C GLY A 139 -14.79 -7.87 -1.28
N GLN A 140 -13.94 -7.34 -0.39
CA GLN A 140 -12.61 -7.88 -0.14
C GLN A 140 -12.23 -7.57 1.31
N ARG A 141 -11.48 -8.48 1.93
CA ARG A 141 -10.86 -8.28 3.24
C ARG A 141 -9.38 -8.57 3.15
N ILE A 142 -8.57 -7.71 3.74
CA ILE A 142 -7.14 -7.95 3.97
C ILE A 142 -6.86 -7.87 5.46
N GLN A 143 -6.16 -8.86 5.99
CA GLN A 143 -5.61 -8.83 7.34
C GLN A 143 -4.12 -9.04 7.27
N GLY A 144 -3.37 -8.30 8.08
CA GLY A 144 -1.93 -8.35 7.95
C GLY A 144 -1.15 -7.90 9.15
N VAL A 145 0.15 -8.15 9.05
CA VAL A 145 1.18 -7.69 9.98
C VAL A 145 2.25 -6.99 9.17
N GLU A 146 2.63 -5.79 9.59
CA GLU A 146 3.74 -5.04 9.01
C GLU A 146 4.80 -4.79 10.07
N LEU A 147 6.05 -5.02 9.70
CA LEU A 147 7.23 -4.73 10.51
C LEU A 147 8.16 -3.82 9.72
N GLY A 148 8.73 -2.83 10.39
CA GLY A 148 9.67 -1.88 9.80
C GLY A 148 10.84 -1.60 10.73
N LEU A 149 12.00 -1.37 10.14
CA LEU A 149 13.20 -0.91 10.82
C LEU A 149 13.93 0.05 9.89
N ALA A 150 14.17 1.30 10.30
CA ALA A 150 14.82 2.28 9.45
C ALA A 150 15.70 3.23 10.26
N GLY A 151 16.93 3.47 9.76
CA GLY A 151 17.83 4.45 10.35
C GLY A 151 19.30 4.04 10.38
N GLN A 152 20.04 4.64 11.31
CA GLN A 152 21.45 4.36 11.56
C GLN A 152 21.62 3.45 12.76
N VAL A 153 22.12 2.24 12.51
CA VAL A 153 22.50 1.28 13.57
C VAL A 153 23.76 1.77 14.27
N THR A 154 24.70 2.31 13.51
CA THR A 154 25.93 2.98 13.99
C THR A 154 26.25 4.16 13.07
N ASP A 155 27.29 4.95 13.38
CA ASP A 155 27.77 6.03 12.50
C ASP A 155 28.20 5.53 11.10
N ALA A 156 28.56 4.26 10.99
CA ALA A 156 29.01 3.64 9.75
C ALA A 156 27.96 2.74 9.09
N TRP A 157 26.88 2.37 9.80
CA TRP A 157 25.90 1.40 9.33
C TRP A 157 24.48 1.96 9.30
N GLN A 158 23.94 2.06 8.09
CA GLN A 158 22.56 2.40 7.81
C GLN A 158 21.77 1.18 7.33
N MET A 159 20.53 1.06 7.80
CA MET A 159 19.62 -0.03 7.43
C MET A 159 18.21 0.49 7.19
N MET A 160 17.53 -0.10 6.22
CA MET A 160 16.09 -0.01 6.00
C MET A 160 15.59 -1.43 5.74
N ALA A 161 14.68 -1.92 6.56
CA ALA A 161 14.08 -3.23 6.41
C ALA A 161 12.57 -3.14 6.60
N GLY A 162 11.84 -3.92 5.82
CA GLY A 162 10.40 -4.04 5.89
C GLY A 162 9.98 -5.49 5.67
N TYR A 163 9.01 -5.95 6.44
CA TYR A 163 8.35 -7.23 6.25
C TYR A 163 6.84 -7.02 6.32
N ALA A 164 6.10 -7.62 5.40
CA ALA A 164 4.65 -7.63 5.40
C ALA A 164 4.13 -9.06 5.24
N TYR A 165 3.22 -9.44 6.13
CA TYR A 165 2.35 -10.60 5.96
C TYR A 165 0.94 -10.10 5.63
N GLN A 166 0.34 -10.59 4.54
CA GLN A 166 -0.97 -10.14 4.08
C GLN A 166 -1.84 -11.31 3.65
N ASP A 167 -2.94 -11.52 4.34
CA ASP A 167 -3.95 -12.51 3.99
C ASP A 167 -5.17 -11.79 3.43
N GLY A 168 -5.37 -11.91 2.12
CA GLY A 168 -6.38 -11.19 1.37
C GLY A 168 -7.37 -12.16 0.74
N GLU A 169 -8.66 -11.97 1.02
CA GLU A 169 -9.74 -12.80 0.47
C GLU A 169 -10.86 -11.96 -0.17
N VAL A 170 -11.53 -12.56 -1.15
CA VAL A 170 -12.80 -12.07 -1.71
C VAL A 170 -13.94 -12.45 -0.76
N GLN A 171 -14.84 -11.51 -0.46
CA GLN A 171 -16.00 -11.72 0.43
C GLN A 171 -17.34 -11.55 -0.30
N THR A 172 -17.43 -12.02 -1.55
CA THR A 172 -18.62 -11.82 -2.41
C THR A 172 -19.35 -13.14 -2.66
N PRO A 173 -20.69 -13.18 -2.69
CA PRO A 173 -21.43 -14.38 -3.05
C PRO A 173 -21.05 -14.90 -4.45
N GLY A 174 -20.86 -16.21 -4.57
CA GLY A 174 -20.65 -16.89 -5.85
C GLY A 174 -19.39 -17.76 -5.86
N ALA A 175 -18.91 -18.07 -7.07
CA ALA A 175 -17.81 -19.03 -7.25
C ALA A 175 -16.42 -18.50 -6.83
N GLN A 176 -16.28 -17.20 -6.57
CA GLN A 176 -15.03 -16.59 -6.13
C GLN A 176 -15.00 -16.28 -4.63
N ASP A 177 -16.05 -16.63 -3.88
CA ASP A 177 -16.06 -16.40 -2.43
C ASP A 177 -14.92 -17.16 -1.76
N GLY A 178 -14.12 -16.47 -0.95
CA GLY A 178 -12.93 -17.05 -0.30
C GLY A 178 -11.70 -17.21 -1.21
N ASN A 179 -11.77 -16.82 -2.49
CA ASN A 179 -10.58 -16.77 -3.34
C ASN A 179 -9.58 -15.73 -2.82
N GLU A 180 -8.30 -16.00 -3.01
CA GLU A 180 -7.24 -15.08 -2.65
C GLU A 180 -7.25 -13.85 -3.56
N LEU A 181 -6.90 -12.70 -3.02
CA LEU A 181 -6.80 -11.48 -3.81
C LEU A 181 -5.62 -11.53 -4.78
N GLY A 182 -5.87 -11.13 -6.02
CA GLY A 182 -4.81 -10.99 -7.02
C GLY A 182 -3.82 -9.90 -6.65
N GLN A 183 -2.54 -10.10 -7.00
CA GLN A 183 -1.43 -9.18 -6.75
C GLN A 183 -1.19 -8.87 -5.25
N VAL A 184 -1.67 -9.71 -4.33
CA VAL A 184 -1.42 -9.58 -2.89
C VAL A 184 -0.50 -10.72 -2.43
N PRO A 185 0.82 -10.50 -2.34
CA PRO A 185 1.74 -11.52 -1.86
C PRO A 185 1.53 -11.76 -0.37
N LYS A 186 1.38 -13.04 0.01
CA LYS A 186 1.24 -13.42 1.42
C LYS A 186 2.40 -12.97 2.27
N ASN A 187 3.61 -13.04 1.72
CA ASN A 187 4.82 -12.59 2.38
C ASN A 187 5.59 -11.65 1.45
N SER A 188 6.02 -10.51 1.96
CA SER A 188 6.93 -9.60 1.27
C SER A 188 8.01 -9.14 2.20
N PHE A 189 9.24 -9.09 1.71
CA PHE A 189 10.40 -8.64 2.47
C PHE A 189 11.24 -7.72 1.61
N SER A 190 11.66 -6.60 2.20
CA SER A 190 12.60 -5.68 1.58
C SER A 190 13.67 -5.31 2.59
N LEU A 191 14.91 -5.27 2.14
CA LEU A 191 16.05 -4.92 2.93
C LEU A 191 17.01 -4.10 2.08
N TRP A 192 17.50 -3.00 2.63
CA TRP A 192 18.62 -2.25 2.12
C TRP A 192 19.57 -1.92 3.27
N ASN A 193 20.82 -2.31 3.13
CA ASN A 193 21.88 -1.96 4.08
C ASN A 193 22.96 -1.18 3.36
N ARG A 194 23.60 -0.27 4.10
CA ARG A 194 24.86 0.35 3.69
C ARG A 194 25.82 0.37 4.86
N TYR A 195 27.05 -0.05 4.60
CA TYR A 195 28.15 0.01 5.54
C TYR A 195 29.31 0.83 4.96
N ASP A 196 29.74 1.85 5.68
CA ASP A 196 30.88 2.70 5.34
C ASP A 196 32.14 2.16 6.05
N PHE A 197 32.95 1.38 5.34
CA PHE A 197 34.19 0.77 5.86
C PHE A 197 35.25 1.82 6.22
N THR A 198 35.29 2.91 5.44
CA THR A 198 36.15 4.08 5.67
C THR A 198 35.37 5.35 5.31
N PRO A 199 35.87 6.56 5.66
CA PRO A 199 35.25 7.81 5.22
C PRO A 199 35.10 7.95 3.69
N GLN A 200 35.91 7.21 2.92
CA GLN A 200 35.89 7.21 1.46
C GLN A 200 35.06 6.08 0.89
N TRP A 201 35.06 4.89 1.51
CA TRP A 201 34.48 3.68 0.95
C TRP A 201 33.25 3.21 1.70
N GLY A 202 32.17 2.98 0.96
CA GLY A 202 30.99 2.28 1.46
C GLY A 202 30.47 1.26 0.46
N ALA A 203 29.79 0.24 0.95
CA ALA A 203 29.04 -0.69 0.12
C ALA A 203 27.62 -0.85 0.66
N GLY A 204 26.69 -1.10 -0.25
CA GLY A 204 25.32 -1.46 0.08
C GLY A 204 24.91 -2.77 -0.55
N LEU A 205 24.03 -3.48 0.15
CA LEU A 205 23.41 -4.71 -0.29
C LEU A 205 21.91 -4.64 0.01
N GLY A 206 21.11 -4.94 -1.01
CA GLY A 206 19.67 -4.97 -0.96
C GLY A 206 19.12 -6.35 -1.30
N VAL A 207 18.00 -6.70 -0.67
CA VAL A 207 17.24 -7.92 -0.95
C VAL A 207 15.78 -7.54 -1.04
N ILE A 208 15.10 -8.02 -2.07
CA ILE A 208 13.66 -7.94 -2.25
C ILE A 208 13.17 -9.37 -2.41
N TYR A 209 12.22 -9.79 -1.59
CA TYR A 209 11.51 -11.05 -1.72
C TYR A 209 10.02 -10.76 -1.82
N GLN A 210 9.38 -11.45 -2.75
CA GLN A 210 7.94 -11.46 -2.90
C GLN A 210 7.48 -12.90 -3.04
N ASP A 211 6.49 -13.29 -2.25
CA ASP A 211 5.83 -14.58 -2.40
C ASP A 211 5.10 -14.70 -3.74
N GLU A 212 4.65 -15.90 -4.06
CA GLU A 212 3.80 -16.10 -5.23
C GLU A 212 2.49 -15.31 -5.09
N VAL A 213 1.95 -14.87 -6.22
CA VAL A 213 0.71 -14.10 -6.27
C VAL A 213 -0.20 -14.61 -7.36
N TYR A 214 -1.50 -14.66 -7.09
CA TYR A 214 -2.46 -14.80 -8.18
C TYR A 214 -2.48 -13.54 -9.04
N VAL A 215 -2.70 -13.71 -10.34
CA VAL A 215 -2.86 -12.59 -11.26
C VAL A 215 -4.20 -11.88 -11.03
N SER A 216 -5.26 -12.63 -10.71
CA SER A 216 -6.60 -12.11 -10.50
C SER A 216 -7.37 -12.90 -9.43
N THR A 217 -8.56 -12.40 -9.05
CA THR A 217 -9.45 -13.04 -8.07
C THR A 217 -10.09 -14.34 -8.57
N ASP A 218 -9.91 -14.72 -9.83
CA ASP A 218 -10.29 -16.06 -10.33
C ASP A 218 -9.33 -17.17 -9.91
N ASN A 219 -8.15 -16.79 -9.38
CA ASN A 219 -7.07 -17.68 -8.94
C ASN A 219 -6.61 -18.69 -10.02
N ALA A 220 -6.75 -18.35 -11.31
CA ALA A 220 -6.43 -19.25 -12.41
C ALA A 220 -4.95 -19.24 -12.83
N VAL A 221 -4.26 -18.11 -12.63
CA VAL A 221 -2.84 -17.93 -13.00
C VAL A 221 -2.07 -17.41 -11.79
N VAL A 222 -0.92 -18.03 -11.53
CA VAL A 222 0.01 -17.68 -10.45
C VAL A 222 1.30 -17.14 -11.04
N LEU A 223 1.77 -16.01 -10.53
CA LEU A 223 3.14 -15.56 -10.71
C LEU A 223 3.99 -16.17 -9.60
N PRO A 224 5.10 -16.87 -9.93
CA PRO A 224 5.95 -17.48 -8.93
C PRO A 224 6.60 -16.44 -8.01
N SER A 225 6.97 -16.87 -6.80
CA SER A 225 7.79 -16.07 -5.89
C SER A 225 9.15 -15.76 -6.51
N PHE A 226 9.78 -14.68 -6.06
CA PHE A 226 11.13 -14.33 -6.50
C PHE A 226 11.93 -13.69 -5.37
N THR A 227 13.26 -13.81 -5.49
CA THR A 227 14.22 -13.05 -4.67
C THR A 227 15.17 -12.29 -5.57
N ARG A 228 15.17 -10.96 -5.46
CA ARG A 228 16.10 -10.09 -6.17
C ARG A 228 17.11 -9.50 -5.21
N VAL A 229 18.39 -9.56 -5.59
CA VAL A 229 19.48 -8.96 -4.83
C VAL A 229 20.10 -7.81 -5.61
N ASP A 230 20.24 -6.67 -4.94
CA ASP A 230 20.83 -5.45 -5.49
C ASP A 230 22.10 -5.09 -4.70
N ALA A 231 23.07 -4.47 -5.35
CA ALA A 231 24.32 -4.05 -4.70
C ALA A 231 24.71 -2.63 -5.12
N ALA A 232 25.46 -1.96 -4.25
CA ALA A 232 26.07 -0.68 -4.57
C ALA A 232 27.46 -0.54 -3.94
N VAL A 233 28.34 0.19 -4.60
CA VAL A 233 29.62 0.63 -4.05
C VAL A 233 29.71 2.14 -4.19
N PHE A 234 30.18 2.81 -3.14
CA PHE A 234 30.30 4.25 -3.04
C PHE A 234 31.76 4.61 -2.77
N TYR A 235 32.26 5.60 -3.51
CA TYR A 235 33.57 6.17 -3.30
C TYR A 235 33.49 7.70 -3.19
N THR A 236 33.77 8.24 -2.01
CA THR A 236 33.81 9.67 -1.75
C THR A 236 35.21 10.20 -2.02
N ILE A 237 35.36 10.98 -3.11
CA ILE A 237 36.63 11.62 -3.48
C ILE A 237 36.93 12.77 -2.51
N ASN A 238 35.92 13.61 -2.27
CA ASN A 238 35.93 14.70 -1.31
C ASN A 238 34.47 15.05 -0.92
N PRO A 239 34.23 15.95 0.06
CA PRO A 239 32.87 16.27 0.51
C PRO A 239 31.91 16.78 -0.59
N GLY A 240 32.43 17.28 -1.71
CA GLY A 240 31.65 17.76 -2.84
C GLY A 240 31.50 16.76 -4.00
N VAL A 241 32.21 15.62 -3.99
CA VAL A 241 32.20 14.66 -5.12
C VAL A 241 32.18 13.21 -4.63
N ARG A 242 31.16 12.46 -5.05
CA ARG A 242 31.03 11.02 -4.79
C ARG A 242 30.76 10.23 -6.07
N LEU A 243 31.52 9.17 -6.29
CA LEU A 243 31.24 8.14 -7.29
C LEU A 243 30.36 7.04 -6.70
N GLN A 244 29.47 6.49 -7.52
CA GLN A 244 28.56 5.43 -7.12
C GLN A 244 28.38 4.43 -8.27
N LEU A 245 28.58 3.15 -7.98
CA LEU A 245 28.29 2.03 -8.87
C LEU A 245 27.12 1.24 -8.29
N ASN A 246 26.02 1.11 -9.02
CA ASN A 246 24.89 0.26 -8.67
C ASN A 246 24.83 -0.94 -9.61
N VAL A 247 24.55 -2.10 -9.03
CA VAL A 247 24.19 -3.31 -9.75
C VAL A 247 22.82 -3.76 -9.26
N GLU A 248 21.82 -3.60 -10.12
CA GLU A 248 20.46 -4.08 -9.91
C GLU A 248 20.34 -5.51 -10.44
N ASN A 249 19.63 -6.38 -9.72
CA ASN A 249 19.46 -7.79 -10.04
C ASN A 249 20.81 -8.48 -10.27
N LEU A 250 21.65 -8.47 -9.23
CA LEU A 250 23.03 -8.95 -9.21
C LEU A 250 23.19 -10.37 -9.77
N PHE A 251 22.25 -11.25 -9.44
CA PHE A 251 22.23 -12.65 -9.86
C PHE A 251 21.47 -12.91 -11.16
N ASN A 252 20.93 -11.85 -11.80
CA ASN A 252 20.17 -11.95 -13.04
C ASN A 252 18.99 -12.94 -12.92
N GLU A 253 18.23 -12.82 -11.82
CA GLU A 253 16.99 -13.54 -11.58
C GLU A 253 15.96 -13.22 -12.66
N GLU A 254 15.31 -14.26 -13.20
CA GLU A 254 14.15 -14.12 -14.08
C GLU A 254 12.89 -14.14 -13.23
N TYR A 255 12.16 -13.03 -13.20
CA TYR A 255 10.97 -12.87 -12.37
C TYR A 255 9.88 -12.11 -13.12
N PHE A 256 8.67 -12.09 -12.56
CA PHE A 256 7.56 -11.29 -13.06
C PHE A 256 7.29 -10.14 -12.08
N ALA A 257 7.34 -8.91 -12.58
CA ALA A 257 7.19 -7.72 -11.74
C ALA A 257 5.73 -7.43 -11.39
N SER A 258 4.81 -7.70 -12.33
CA SER A 258 3.36 -7.53 -12.15
C SER A 258 2.60 -8.19 -13.30
N ALA A 259 1.27 -8.26 -13.18
CA ALA A 259 0.39 -8.64 -14.29
C ALA A 259 -0.84 -7.75 -14.32
N HIS A 260 -1.32 -7.45 -15.53
CA HIS A 260 -2.58 -6.74 -15.74
C HIS A 260 -3.77 -7.69 -15.86
N SER A 261 -3.55 -8.86 -16.47
CA SER A 261 -4.55 -9.92 -16.66
C SER A 261 -3.84 -11.28 -16.82
N ASN A 262 -4.60 -12.38 -16.78
CA ASN A 262 -4.08 -13.75 -16.91
C ASN A 262 -3.25 -14.00 -18.19
N ASN A 263 -3.33 -13.11 -19.17
CA ASN A 263 -2.63 -13.18 -20.46
C ASN A 263 -1.75 -11.95 -20.76
N ASN A 264 -1.58 -11.03 -19.81
CA ASN A 264 -0.74 -9.85 -19.94
C ASN A 264 0.14 -9.69 -18.69
N ILE A 265 1.33 -10.27 -18.77
CA ILE A 265 2.28 -10.40 -17.66
C ILE A 265 3.56 -9.61 -17.98
N LEU A 266 4.01 -8.79 -17.02
CA LEU A 266 5.19 -7.95 -17.17
C LEU A 266 6.42 -8.66 -16.56
N PRO A 267 7.41 -9.08 -17.38
CA PRO A 267 8.66 -9.60 -16.85
C PRO A 267 9.44 -8.50 -16.12
N GLY A 268 10.17 -8.91 -15.08
CA GLY A 268 11.09 -8.08 -14.35
C GLY A 268 12.33 -7.71 -15.16
N SER A 269 12.96 -6.60 -14.79
CA SER A 269 14.18 -6.15 -15.47
C SER A 269 15.34 -7.12 -15.26
N PRO A 270 16.11 -7.44 -16.32
CA PRO A 270 17.36 -8.20 -16.18
C PRO A 270 18.40 -7.37 -15.42
N ARG A 271 19.59 -7.95 -15.19
CA ARG A 271 20.69 -7.25 -14.52
C ARG A 271 21.00 -5.91 -15.19
N ALA A 272 21.03 -4.85 -14.39
CA ALA A 272 21.37 -3.50 -14.83
C ALA A 272 22.53 -2.94 -14.01
N VAL A 273 23.46 -2.25 -14.68
CA VAL A 273 24.63 -1.62 -14.05
C VAL A 273 24.59 -0.12 -14.33
N ARG A 274 24.70 0.70 -13.29
CA ARG A 274 24.69 2.16 -13.39
C ARG A 274 25.91 2.74 -12.69
N LEU A 275 26.64 3.62 -13.38
CA LEU A 275 27.69 4.43 -12.80
C LEU A 275 27.20 5.89 -12.70
N GLY A 276 27.31 6.47 -11.52
CA GLY A 276 26.89 7.85 -11.24
C GLY A 276 27.98 8.66 -10.56
N VAL A 277 27.96 9.97 -10.80
CA VAL A 277 28.79 10.95 -10.11
C VAL A 277 27.86 11.98 -9.48
N ASN A 278 27.95 12.14 -8.17
CA ASN A 278 27.15 13.09 -7.40
C ASN A 278 28.02 14.29 -7.01
N PHE A 279 27.57 15.48 -7.39
CA PHE A 279 28.19 16.75 -7.03
C PHE A 279 27.36 17.46 -5.95
N ARG A 280 28.01 17.98 -4.92
CA ARG A 280 27.40 18.81 -3.89
C ARG A 280 28.17 20.13 -3.78
N PHE A 281 27.44 21.23 -3.87
CA PHE A 281 27.94 22.61 -3.76
C PHE A 281 27.58 23.19 -2.41
#